data_AF-A0A1S9CAI2-F1
#
_entry.id   AF-A0A1S9CAI2-F1
#
_cell.length_a   1.000
_cell.length_b   1.000
_cell.length_c   1.000
_cell.angle_alpha   90.00
_cell.angle_beta   90.00
_cell.angle_gamma   90.00
#
_symmetry.space_group_name_H-M   'P 1'
#
loop_
_entity.id
_entity.type
_entity.pdbx_description
1 polymer ?
#
loop_
_entity_poly.entity_id
_entity_poly.type
_entity_poly.pdbx_seq_one_letter_code
_entity_poly.pdbx_strand_id
1 'polypeptide(L)'
;MFLGDRKYKSYNKGFAFVDAIIVTAIALTIIFSVIQILRTSIKHNAIAELSNRQNRGLLEFVKIIDDVEDLDYIKMLTQEKFTEIIEEKTDTNLNYHLKIDKKILTTGNATREIMEQWIENATIESDYNFTKSNSIIWLIVTDKNNQNEVLHVSYF
;
A
#
# COMPACT_ATOMS: atom_id res chain seq x y z
N MET A 1 -72.92 26.23 -10.45
CA MET A 1 -71.67 26.64 -9.77
C MET A 1 -70.94 25.38 -9.29
N PHE A 2 -69.66 25.23 -9.67
CA PHE A 2 -68.61 24.37 -9.09
C PHE A 2 -68.77 22.82 -9.05
N LEU A 3 -68.61 22.16 -10.20
CA LEU A 3 -68.10 20.78 -10.27
C LEU A 3 -66.76 20.63 -11.04
N GLY A 4 -66.30 21.69 -11.72
CA GLY A 4 -65.04 21.69 -12.48
C GLY A 4 -63.77 21.85 -11.62
N ASP A 5 -63.85 22.57 -10.50
CA ASP A 5 -62.66 22.94 -9.71
C ASP A 5 -62.07 21.81 -8.86
N ARG A 6 -62.88 20.80 -8.48
CA ARG A 6 -62.38 19.72 -7.60
C ARG A 6 -61.52 18.70 -8.35
N LYS A 7 -61.81 18.42 -9.63
CA LYS A 7 -61.04 17.47 -10.45
C LYS A 7 -59.67 18.05 -10.87
N TYR A 8 -59.60 19.34 -11.18
CA TYR A 8 -58.33 20.02 -11.50
C TYR A 8 -57.38 20.09 -10.30
N LYS A 9 -57.91 20.31 -9.08
CA LYS A 9 -57.10 20.36 -7.85
C LYS A 9 -56.48 19.02 -7.45
N SER A 10 -57.13 17.88 -7.71
CA SER A 10 -56.54 16.56 -7.38
C SER A 10 -55.50 16.12 -8.42
N TYR A 11 -55.70 16.46 -9.69
CA TYR A 11 -54.73 16.20 -10.77
C TYR A 11 -53.41 16.93 -10.54
N ASN A 12 -53.43 18.21 -10.16
CA ASN A 12 -52.22 18.98 -9.84
C ASN A 12 -51.47 18.45 -8.61
N LYS A 13 -52.18 17.88 -7.63
CA LYS A 13 -51.56 17.27 -6.45
C LYS A 13 -50.87 15.94 -6.76
N GLY A 14 -51.46 15.13 -7.65
CA GLY A 14 -50.83 13.89 -8.13
C GLY A 14 -49.56 14.16 -8.94
N PHE A 15 -49.58 15.18 -9.79
CA PHE A 15 -48.41 15.59 -10.58
C PHE A 15 -47.28 16.12 -9.67
N ALA A 16 -47.62 16.99 -8.70
CA ALA A 16 -46.65 17.49 -7.72
C ALA A 16 -46.04 16.39 -6.83
N PHE A 17 -46.80 15.31 -6.55
CA PHE A 17 -46.29 14.15 -5.82
C PHE A 17 -45.31 13.31 -6.65
N VAL A 18 -45.61 13.11 -7.94
CA VAL A 18 -44.69 12.43 -8.88
C VAL A 18 -43.41 13.24 -9.06
N ASP A 19 -43.50 14.56 -9.23
CA ASP A 19 -42.33 15.43 -9.31
C ASP A 19 -41.49 15.37 -8.03
N ALA A 20 -42.12 15.35 -6.85
CA ALA A 20 -41.42 15.20 -5.58
C ALA A 20 -40.67 13.86 -5.47
N ILE A 21 -41.27 12.76 -5.95
CA ILE A 21 -40.61 11.45 -6.01
C ILE A 21 -39.43 11.47 -6.98
N ILE A 22 -39.61 12.05 -8.17
CA ILE A 22 -38.55 12.14 -9.19
C ILE A 22 -37.38 12.98 -8.65
N VAL A 23 -37.64 14.14 -8.06
CA VAL A 23 -36.62 14.99 -7.46
C VAL A 23 -35.91 14.28 -6.31
N THR A 24 -36.65 13.56 -5.46
CA THR A 24 -36.06 12.78 -4.36
C THR A 24 -35.18 11.65 -4.90
N ALA A 25 -35.63 10.93 -5.93
CA ALA A 25 -34.86 9.86 -6.56
C ALA A 25 -33.55 10.38 -7.17
N ILE A 26 -33.62 11.49 -7.93
CA ILE A 26 -32.44 12.15 -8.50
C ILE A 26 -31.48 12.59 -7.38
N ALA A 27 -32.01 13.21 -6.32
CA ALA A 27 -31.19 13.64 -5.18
C ALA A 27 -30.48 12.46 -4.50
N LEU A 28 -31.19 11.34 -4.28
CA LEU A 28 -30.60 10.13 -3.71
C LEU A 28 -29.53 9.52 -4.61
N THR A 29 -29.75 9.48 -5.92
CA THR A 29 -28.73 9.01 -6.88
C THR A 29 -27.48 9.86 -6.81
N ILE A 30 -27.61 11.20 -6.80
CA ILE A 30 -26.47 12.12 -6.69
C ILE A 30 -25.73 11.90 -5.37
N ILE A 31 -26.45 11.85 -4.24
CA ILE A 31 -25.85 11.62 -2.92
C ILE A 31 -25.08 10.30 -2.91
N PHE A 32 -25.66 9.23 -3.45
CA PHE A 32 -25.02 7.92 -3.49
C PHE A 32 -23.75 7.93 -4.34
N SER A 33 -23.79 8.56 -5.52
CA SER A 33 -22.61 8.73 -6.38
C SER A 33 -21.51 9.53 -5.69
N VAL A 34 -21.84 10.63 -5.01
CA VAL A 34 -20.85 11.43 -4.26
C VAL A 34 -20.23 10.61 -3.13
N ILE A 35 -21.03 9.86 -2.36
CA ILE A 35 -20.52 8.99 -1.28
C ILE A 35 -19.55 7.93 -1.84
N GLN A 36 -19.86 7.33 -2.98
CA GLN A 36 -18.97 6.36 -3.61
C GLN A 36 -17.64 6.99 -4.04
N ILE A 37 -17.68 8.16 -4.68
CA ILE A 37 -16.47 8.89 -5.09
C ILE A 37 -15.60 9.21 -3.87
N LEU A 38 -16.20 9.71 -2.79
CA LEU A 38 -15.49 10.03 -1.55
C LEU A 38 -14.84 8.78 -0.93
N ARG A 39 -15.57 7.66 -0.87
CA ARG A 39 -15.01 6.39 -0.36
C ARG A 39 -13.82 5.92 -1.18
N THR A 40 -13.93 5.99 -2.50
CA THR A 40 -12.84 5.59 -3.41
C THR A 40 -11.63 6.52 -3.29
N SER A 41 -11.86 7.83 -3.18
CA SER A 41 -10.80 8.82 -2.98
C SER A 41 -10.06 8.64 -1.66
N ILE A 42 -10.78 8.40 -0.55
CA ILE A 42 -10.16 8.10 0.76
C ILE A 42 -9.27 6.85 0.66
N LYS A 43 -9.77 5.79 0.00
CA LYS A 43 -8.98 4.56 -0.21
C LYS A 43 -7.71 4.83 -1.02
N HIS A 44 -7.81 5.56 -2.14
CA HIS A 44 -6.65 5.90 -2.96
C HIS A 44 -5.62 6.74 -2.19
N ASN A 45 -6.07 7.73 -1.42
CA ASN A 45 -5.18 8.55 -0.61
C ASN A 45 -4.46 7.73 0.46
N ALA A 46 -5.17 6.83 1.15
CA ALA A 46 -4.56 5.95 2.15
C ALA A 46 -3.51 5.01 1.53
N ILE A 47 -3.78 4.46 0.34
CA ILE A 47 -2.83 3.63 -0.40
C ILE A 47 -1.60 4.45 -0.83
N ALA A 48 -1.81 5.66 -1.36
CA ALA A 48 -0.72 6.54 -1.77
C ALA A 48 0.17 6.96 -0.58
N GLU A 49 -0.44 7.24 0.57
CA GLU A 49 0.29 7.56 1.80
C GLU A 49 1.12 6.37 2.28
N LEU A 50 0.54 5.16 2.32
CA LEU A 50 1.26 3.94 2.67
C LEU A 50 2.44 3.69 1.72
N SER A 51 2.20 3.78 0.41
CA SER A 51 3.25 3.61 -0.61
C SER A 51 4.39 4.63 -0.44
N ASN A 52 4.06 5.90 -0.20
CA ASN A 52 5.07 6.93 0.06
C ASN A 52 5.89 6.64 1.33
N ARG A 53 5.24 6.17 2.39
CA ARG A 53 5.92 5.77 3.63
C ARG A 53 6.85 4.58 3.41
N GLN A 54 6.39 3.55 2.70
CA GLN A 54 7.21 2.38 2.38
C GLN A 54 8.40 2.74 1.50
N ASN A 55 8.21 3.58 0.47
CA ASN A 55 9.29 4.08 -0.37
C ASN A 55 10.32 4.88 0.43
N ARG A 56 9.87 5.73 1.36
CA ARG A 56 10.77 6.47 2.26
C ARG A 56 11.52 5.52 3.20
N GLY A 57 10.83 4.57 3.82
CA GLY A 57 11.44 3.56 4.68
C GLY A 57 12.46 2.72 3.92
N LEU A 58 12.19 2.39 2.66
CA LEU A 58 13.13 1.68 1.79
C LEU A 58 14.38 2.51 1.52
N LEU A 59 14.25 3.81 1.24
CA LEU A 59 15.41 4.71 1.06
C LEU A 59 16.25 4.82 2.33
N GLU A 60 15.62 4.91 3.50
CA GLU A 60 16.31 4.90 4.80
C GLU A 60 17.02 3.56 5.04
N PHE A 61 16.36 2.44 4.72
CA PHE A 61 16.92 1.10 4.84
C PHE A 61 18.12 0.88 3.92
N VAL A 62 18.04 1.32 2.67
CA VAL A 62 19.17 1.28 1.73
C VAL A 62 20.36 2.05 2.29
N LYS A 63 20.16 3.27 2.81
CA LYS A 63 21.25 4.06 3.40
C LYS A 63 21.88 3.37 4.60
N ILE A 64 21.08 2.76 5.47
CA ILE A 64 21.61 2.02 6.63
C ILE A 64 22.49 0.87 6.18
N ILE A 65 22.09 0.14 5.13
CA ILE A 65 22.87 -0.97 4.60
C ILE A 65 24.10 -0.49 3.83
N ASP A 66 24.02 0.63 3.12
CA ASP A 66 25.14 1.26 2.41
C ASP A 66 26.20 1.82 3.38
N ASP A 67 25.77 2.42 4.50
CA ASP A 67 26.64 2.89 5.58
C ASP A 67 27.40 1.72 6.24
N VAL A 68 26.90 0.50 6.10
CA VAL A 68 27.60 -0.72 6.48
C VAL A 68 28.49 -1.12 5.29
N GLU A 69 29.61 -0.40 5.13
CA GLU A 69 30.57 -0.52 4.01
C GLU A 69 31.16 -1.93 3.79
N ASP A 70 30.89 -2.88 4.69
CA ASP A 70 31.43 -4.24 4.68
C ASP A 70 30.32 -5.30 4.52
N LEU A 71 30.32 -5.95 3.35
CA LEU A 71 29.42 -7.06 3.02
C LEU A 71 29.58 -8.25 3.98
N ASP A 72 30.79 -8.53 4.45
CA ASP A 72 31.05 -9.64 5.37
C ASP A 72 30.42 -9.36 6.74
N TYR A 73 30.43 -8.10 7.17
CA TYR A 73 29.71 -7.68 8.38
C TYR A 73 28.20 -7.89 8.25
N ILE A 74 27.58 -7.53 7.11
CA ILE A 74 26.16 -7.79 6.85
C ILE A 74 25.86 -9.30 6.89
N LYS A 75 26.74 -10.12 6.30
CA LYS A 75 26.64 -11.59 6.35
C LYS A 75 26.82 -12.16 7.75
N MET A 76 27.48 -11.45 8.66
CA MET A 76 27.65 -11.85 10.07
C MET A 76 26.60 -11.28 11.03
N LEU A 77 25.83 -10.26 10.63
CA LEU A 77 24.81 -9.59 11.44
C LEU A 77 23.81 -10.55 12.13
N THR A 78 23.59 -10.45 13.44
CA THR A 78 22.56 -11.28 14.09
C THR A 78 21.17 -10.68 13.86
N GLN A 79 20.12 -11.47 14.08
CA GLN A 79 18.73 -10.98 14.04
C GLN A 79 18.49 -9.89 15.08
N GLU A 80 19.04 -10.04 16.28
CA GLU A 80 18.94 -9.04 17.35
C GLU A 80 19.63 -7.73 16.93
N LYS A 81 20.86 -7.82 16.40
CA LYS A 81 21.61 -6.62 15.98
C LYS A 81 20.98 -5.93 14.77
N PHE A 82 20.42 -6.72 13.85
CA PHE A 82 19.62 -6.22 12.74
C PHE A 82 18.47 -5.36 13.23
N THR A 83 17.64 -5.93 14.12
CA THR A 83 16.47 -5.25 14.66
C THR A 83 16.87 -3.97 15.40
N GLU A 84 17.93 -4.01 16.22
CA GLU A 84 18.44 -2.82 16.93
C GLU A 84 18.82 -1.69 15.96
N ILE A 85 19.61 -1.98 14.93
CA ILE A 85 20.06 -0.99 13.93
C ILE A 85 18.87 -0.38 13.18
N ILE A 86 17.90 -1.21 12.81
CA ILE A 86 16.74 -0.78 12.03
C ILE A 86 15.77 0.03 12.88
N GLU A 87 15.43 -0.45 14.08
CA GLU A 87 14.47 0.24 14.97
C GLU A 87 14.99 1.58 15.47
N GLU A 88 16.31 1.75 15.63
CA GLU A 88 16.91 3.04 16.00
C GLU A 88 16.77 4.09 14.88
N LYS A 89 16.77 3.66 13.61
CA LYS A 89 16.99 4.55 12.45
C LYS A 89 15.83 4.63 11.47
N THR A 90 14.73 3.91 11.70
CA THR A 90 13.62 3.80 10.74
C THR A 90 12.23 3.89 11.37
N ASP A 91 11.17 4.01 10.55
CA ASP A 91 9.77 4.03 11.00
C ASP A 91 9.38 2.66 11.60
N THR A 92 9.09 2.65 12.90
CA THR A 92 8.69 1.45 13.64
C THR A 92 7.30 0.93 13.27
N ASN A 93 6.55 1.60 12.40
CA ASN A 93 5.27 1.12 11.85
C ASN A 93 5.44 0.29 10.57
N LEU A 94 6.67 0.11 10.09
CA LEU A 94 6.97 -0.77 8.97
C LEU A 94 7.72 -1.99 9.48
N ASN A 95 7.81 -3.02 8.64
CA ASN A 95 8.72 -4.14 8.85
C ASN A 95 9.77 -4.11 7.74
N TYR A 96 11.00 -4.46 8.10
CA TYR A 96 12.15 -4.43 7.20
C TYR A 96 12.73 -5.84 7.12
N HIS A 97 13.04 -6.27 5.90
CA HIS A 97 13.51 -7.62 5.63
C HIS A 97 14.72 -7.56 4.73
N LEU A 98 15.80 -8.18 5.19
CA LEU A 98 17.05 -8.35 4.46
C LEU A 98 17.16 -9.81 4.04
N LYS A 99 17.43 -10.06 2.76
CA LYS A 99 17.93 -11.37 2.31
C LYS A 99 19.24 -11.19 1.57
N ILE A 100 20.27 -11.87 2.07
CA ILE A 100 21.59 -11.95 1.47
C ILE A 100 22.00 -13.41 1.39
N ASP A 101 22.26 -13.90 0.19
CA ASP A 101 22.49 -15.32 -0.08
C ASP A 101 21.36 -16.20 0.52
N LYS A 102 21.69 -17.02 1.54
CA LYS A 102 20.76 -17.89 2.29
C LYS A 102 20.30 -17.30 3.62
N LYS A 103 20.82 -16.15 4.02
CA LYS A 103 20.52 -15.51 5.29
C LYS A 103 19.33 -14.58 5.14
N ILE A 104 18.43 -14.63 6.11
CA ILE A 104 17.24 -13.80 6.20
C ILE A 104 17.24 -13.13 7.57
N LEU A 105 17.06 -11.81 7.59
CA LEU A 105 16.87 -11.02 8.80
C LEU A 105 15.60 -10.18 8.64
N THR A 106 14.76 -10.13 9.67
CA THR A 106 13.45 -9.46 9.59
C THR A 106 13.09 -8.76 10.90
N THR A 107 12.56 -7.54 10.84
CA THR A 107 12.00 -6.89 12.05
C THR A 107 10.53 -7.26 12.29
N GLY A 108 9.95 -8.14 11.47
CA GLY A 108 8.59 -8.64 11.60
C GLY A 108 8.51 -10.16 11.61
N ASN A 109 7.31 -10.68 11.41
CA ASN A 109 7.06 -12.13 11.44
C ASN A 109 7.02 -12.75 10.04
N ALA A 110 7.75 -12.19 9.08
CA ALA A 110 7.78 -12.74 7.73
C ALA A 110 8.53 -14.07 7.73
N THR A 111 7.90 -15.11 7.17
CA THR A 111 8.57 -16.39 6.99
C THR A 111 9.43 -16.36 5.72
N ARG A 112 10.34 -17.33 5.63
CA ARG A 112 11.17 -17.50 4.44
C ARG A 112 10.33 -17.70 3.18
N GLU A 113 9.25 -18.48 3.26
CA GLU A 113 8.37 -18.76 2.14
C GLU A 113 7.70 -17.49 1.62
N ILE A 114 7.25 -16.62 2.53
CA ILE A 114 6.63 -15.33 2.17
C ILE A 114 7.64 -14.43 1.45
N MET A 115 8.89 -14.37 1.93
CA MET A 115 9.93 -13.57 1.29
C MET A 115 10.33 -14.12 -0.08
N GLU A 116 10.42 -15.45 -0.22
CA GLU A 116 10.70 -16.07 -1.52
C GLU A 116 9.58 -15.75 -2.52
N GLN A 117 8.31 -15.73 -2.10
CA GLN A 117 7.19 -15.30 -2.94
C GLN A 117 7.30 -13.84 -3.39
N TRP A 118 7.66 -12.91 -2.49
CA TRP A 118 7.87 -11.50 -2.87
C TRP A 118 8.98 -11.35 -3.91
N ILE A 119 10.06 -12.12 -3.75
CA ILE A 119 11.20 -12.13 -4.66
C ILE A 119 10.82 -12.71 -6.03
N GLU A 120 10.03 -13.79 -6.05
CA GLU A 120 9.53 -14.39 -7.30
C GLU A 120 8.55 -13.48 -8.04
N ASN A 121 7.70 -12.76 -7.30
CA ASN A 121 6.76 -11.79 -7.87
C ASN A 121 7.46 -10.54 -8.40
N ALA A 122 8.61 -10.18 -7.83
CA ALA A 122 9.44 -9.10 -8.32
C ALA A 122 10.02 -9.48 -9.68
N THR A 123 9.39 -9.00 -10.76
CA THR A 123 9.84 -9.21 -12.14
C THR A 123 11.07 -8.35 -12.40
N ILE A 124 12.22 -8.77 -11.86
CA ILE A 124 13.49 -8.06 -12.01
C ILE A 124 14.21 -8.69 -13.19
N GLU A 125 13.89 -8.21 -14.39
CA GLU A 125 14.67 -8.49 -15.59
C GLU A 125 15.96 -7.66 -15.52
N SER A 126 17.06 -8.31 -15.15
CA SER A 126 18.39 -7.70 -15.30
C SER A 126 18.82 -7.85 -16.77
N ASP A 127 18.86 -6.74 -17.51
CA ASP A 127 19.44 -6.68 -18.86
C ASP A 127 20.95 -6.96 -18.89
N TYR A 128 21.60 -7.13 -17.73
CA TYR A 128 23.03 -7.20 -17.60
C TYR A 128 23.54 -8.53 -17.03
N ASN A 129 24.35 -9.22 -17.82
CA ASN A 129 25.19 -10.37 -17.47
C ASN A 129 26.38 -10.02 -16.53
N PHE A 130 26.34 -8.90 -15.80
CA PHE A 130 27.42 -8.49 -14.87
C PHE A 130 27.43 -9.32 -13.57
N THR A 131 26.41 -10.13 -13.31
CA THR A 131 26.30 -10.92 -12.09
C THR A 131 27.09 -12.23 -12.18
N LYS A 132 28.42 -12.16 -12.08
CA LYS A 132 29.21 -13.31 -11.64
C LYS A 132 30.00 -12.96 -10.38
N SER A 133 29.65 -13.68 -9.30
CA SER A 133 30.29 -13.75 -7.98
C SER A 133 30.04 -12.61 -6.98
N ASN A 134 28.99 -11.82 -7.18
CA ASN A 134 28.60 -10.76 -6.25
C ASN A 134 27.32 -11.18 -5.50
N SER A 135 27.27 -10.97 -4.18
CA SER A 135 26.12 -11.38 -3.37
C SER A 135 24.93 -10.47 -3.67
N ILE A 136 23.79 -11.07 -4.01
CA ILE A 136 22.55 -10.30 -4.22
C ILE A 136 21.95 -9.99 -2.85
N ILE A 137 21.75 -8.70 -2.58
CA ILE A 137 21.04 -8.23 -1.39
C ILE A 137 19.65 -7.77 -1.80
N TRP A 138 18.65 -8.37 -1.16
CA TRP A 138 17.27 -7.98 -1.26
C TRP A 138 16.89 -7.19 -0.02
N LEU A 139 16.42 -5.97 -0.23
CA LEU A 139 15.89 -5.08 0.80
C LEU A 139 14.39 -4.95 0.56
N ILE A 140 13.60 -5.41 1.52
CA ILE A 140 12.15 -5.44 1.42
C ILE A 140 11.58 -4.66 2.59
N VAL A 141 10.65 -3.76 2.31
CA VAL A 141 9.91 -3.01 3.33
C VAL A 141 8.44 -3.33 3.18
N THR A 142 7.79 -3.69 4.29
CA THR A 142 6.37 -4.02 4.32
C THR A 142 5.61 -3.21 5.37
N ASP A 143 4.29 -3.18 5.24
CA ASP A 143 3.43 -2.76 6.36
C ASP A 143 3.51 -3.75 7.53
N LYS A 144 2.97 -3.37 8.71
CA LYS A 144 3.01 -4.23 9.89
C LYS A 144 2.41 -5.62 9.69
N ASN A 145 1.48 -5.76 8.76
CA ASN A 145 0.79 -7.01 8.49
C ASN A 145 1.48 -7.87 7.42
N ASN A 146 2.59 -7.40 6.82
CA ASN A 146 3.28 -8.08 5.71
C ASN A 146 2.37 -8.33 4.49
N GLN A 147 1.42 -7.43 4.24
CA GLN A 147 0.45 -7.55 3.13
C GLN A 147 0.81 -6.69 1.92
N ASN A 148 1.56 -5.61 2.14
CA ASN A 148 2.01 -4.71 1.09
C ASN A 148 3.52 -4.59 1.16
N GLU A 149 4.22 -4.85 0.06
CA GLU A 149 5.67 -4.81 -0.02
C GLU A 149 6.18 -3.78 -1.03
N VAL A 150 7.33 -3.18 -0.72
CA VAL A 150 8.18 -2.46 -1.66
C VAL A 150 9.56 -3.07 -1.57
N LEU A 151 10.17 -3.33 -2.72
CA LEU A 151 11.37 -4.13 -2.83
C LEU A 151 12.47 -3.39 -3.60
N HIS A 152 13.70 -3.51 -3.14
CA HIS A 152 14.91 -3.05 -3.80
C HIS A 152 15.93 -4.18 -3.86
N VAL A 153 16.64 -4.26 -4.97
CA VAL A 153 17.77 -5.18 -5.14
C VAL A 153 19.03 -4.36 -5.31
N SER A 154 20.01 -4.65 -4.46
CA SER A 154 21.37 -4.14 -4.59
C SER A 154 22.32 -5.28 -4.93
N TYR A 155 23.31 -4.97 -5.75
CA TYR A 155 24.36 -5.89 -6.16
C TYR A 155 25.67 -5.41 -5.52
N PHE A 156 26.23 -6.24 -4.63
CA PHE A 156 27.52 -6.01 -3.98
C PHE A 156 28.59 -6.91 -4.56
#